data_AF-A0A7S2NRW5-F1
#
_entry.id   AF-A0A7S2NRW5-F1
#
_cell.length_a   1.000
_cell.length_b   1.000
_cell.length_c   1.000
_cell.angle_alpha   90.00
_cell.angle_beta   90.00
_cell.angle_gamma   90.00
#
_symmetry.space_group_name_H-M   'P 1'
#
loop_
_entity.id
_entity.type
_entity.pdbx_description
1 polymer ?
#
loop_
_entity_poly.entity_id
_entity_poly.type
_entity_poly.pdbx_seq_one_letter_code
_entity_poly.pdbx_strand_id
1 'polypeptide(L)'
;ARRQHAQRDDDRSKVGRSCLPSIVGVPRSLADMIVMGLVVAGEHVLSVIGRDGAMVFADILPSGMIRFTAPSGLGQLYKTPAMFARAVVGGCASGWSAVLYNGVSLDLLRHAA
;
A
#
# COMPACT_ATOMS: atom_id res chain seq x y z
N ALA A 1 -46.42 29.04 22.59
CA ALA A 1 -45.95 27.94 21.72
C ALA A 1 -44.46 28.15 21.45
N ARG A 2 -43.63 27.14 21.73
CA ARG A 2 -42.16 27.22 21.73
C ARG A 2 -41.57 27.16 20.30
N ARG A 3 -40.43 27.82 20.15
CA ARG A 3 -39.57 28.01 18.95
C ARG A 3 -39.08 26.69 18.33
N GLN A 4 -38.70 26.75 17.04
CA GLN A 4 -37.48 26.16 16.40
C GLN A 4 -37.68 26.18 14.86
N HIS A 5 -37.08 27.10 14.09
CA HIS A 5 -35.73 27.01 13.48
C HIS A 5 -35.43 25.62 12.88
N ALA A 6 -35.95 25.37 11.68
CA ALA A 6 -35.58 24.22 10.85
C ALA A 6 -34.33 24.57 10.04
N GLN A 7 -33.18 24.24 10.61
CA GLN A 7 -31.88 24.22 9.93
C GLN A 7 -31.92 23.09 8.89
N ARG A 8 -31.73 23.42 7.61
CA ARG A 8 -31.54 22.41 6.56
C ARG A 8 -30.08 21.97 6.61
N ASP A 9 -29.85 20.77 7.12
CA ASP A 9 -28.54 20.15 7.15
C ASP A 9 -28.07 19.79 5.73
N ASP A 10 -26.93 20.37 5.40
CA ASP A 10 -26.03 20.10 4.29
C ASP A 10 -25.39 18.71 4.51
N ASP A 11 -25.99 17.63 4.02
CA ASP A 11 -25.34 16.30 4.01
C ASP A 11 -24.81 16.00 2.60
N ARG A 12 -23.93 16.89 2.13
CA ARG A 12 -22.99 16.61 1.03
C ARG A 12 -21.81 15.86 1.65
N SER A 13 -21.53 14.66 1.13
CA SER A 13 -20.35 13.83 1.41
C SER A 13 -20.56 12.71 2.45
N LYS A 14 -21.28 11.66 2.05
CA LYS A 14 -20.90 10.30 2.46
C LYS A 14 -20.36 9.56 1.26
N VAL A 15 -19.14 9.96 0.84
CA VAL A 15 -18.26 9.08 0.08
C VAL A 15 -18.08 7.85 0.97
N GLY A 16 -18.74 6.75 0.60
CA GLY A 16 -18.58 5.46 1.25
C GLY A 16 -17.11 5.03 1.17
N ARG A 17 -16.31 5.43 2.16
CA ARG A 17 -14.97 4.91 2.41
C ARG A 17 -15.12 3.54 3.09
N SER A 18 -15.73 2.58 2.42
CA SER A 18 -15.92 1.23 2.96
C SER A 18 -15.41 0.18 1.99
N CYS A 19 -14.09 0.16 1.82
CA CYS A 19 -13.34 -0.99 1.35
C CYS A 19 -11.99 -1.01 2.04
N LEU A 20 -11.99 -1.18 3.37
CA LEU A 20 -10.77 -1.48 4.08
C LEU A 20 -10.96 -2.82 4.80
N PRO A 21 -10.56 -3.95 4.21
CA PRO A 21 -9.66 -4.76 4.99
C PRO A 21 -8.48 -3.84 5.28
N SER A 22 -8.25 -3.56 6.57
CA SER A 22 -6.97 -2.98 6.98
C SER A 22 -5.89 -3.79 6.27
N ILE A 23 -4.99 -3.12 5.56
CA ILE A 23 -3.72 -3.74 5.18
C ILE A 23 -2.98 -3.93 6.50
N VAL A 24 -3.40 -4.91 7.29
CA VAL A 24 -2.82 -5.27 8.57
C VAL A 24 -1.51 -5.94 8.20
N GLY A 25 -0.40 -5.37 8.66
CA GLY A 25 0.91 -5.99 8.55
C GLY A 25 1.88 -5.42 7.51
N VAL A 26 1.47 -4.49 6.66
CA VAL A 26 2.44 -3.81 5.79
C VAL A 26 3.15 -2.70 6.57
N PRO A 27 4.49 -2.66 6.59
CA PRO A 27 5.25 -1.64 7.29
C PRO A 27 4.90 -0.24 6.79
N ARG A 28 4.79 0.73 7.71
CA ARG A 28 4.47 2.13 7.36
C ARG A 28 5.62 2.82 6.63
N SER A 29 6.84 2.30 6.76
CA SER A 29 8.07 2.88 6.23
C SER A 29 9.05 1.76 5.87
N LEU A 30 9.45 1.68 4.59
CA LEU A 30 10.60 0.85 4.20
C LEU A 30 11.93 1.50 4.59
N ALA A 31 11.96 2.82 4.74
CA ALA A 31 13.16 3.52 5.21
C ALA A 31 13.57 3.03 6.60
N ASP A 32 12.59 2.84 7.50
CA ASP A 32 12.85 2.35 8.85
C ASP A 32 13.39 0.91 8.80
N MET A 33 12.85 0.07 7.92
CA MET A 33 13.33 -1.29 7.73
C MET A 33 14.75 -1.34 7.13
N ILE A 34 15.11 -0.40 6.26
CA ILE A 34 16.48 -0.25 5.74
C ILE A 34 17.43 0.13 6.88
N VAL A 35 17.05 1.11 7.71
CA VAL A 35 17.85 1.56 8.86
C VAL A 35 18.05 0.44 9.87
N MET A 36 17.03 -0.39 10.10
CA MET A 36 17.11 -1.58 10.96
C MET A 36 17.85 -2.76 10.31
N GLY A 37 18.25 -2.66 9.04
CA GLY A 37 18.96 -3.73 8.33
C GLY A 37 18.08 -4.92 7.94
N LEU A 38 16.75 -4.79 7.97
CA LEU A 38 15.82 -5.86 7.61
C LEU A 38 15.66 -6.02 6.10
N VAL A 39 15.80 -4.92 5.35
CA VAL A 39 15.71 -4.89 3.89
C VAL A 39 16.82 -4.01 3.33
N VAL A 40 17.21 -4.28 2.10
CA VAL A 40 18.22 -3.52 1.36
C VAL A 40 17.60 -2.94 0.09
N ALA A 41 17.98 -1.71 -0.25
CA ALA A 41 17.64 -1.08 -1.51
C ALA A 41 18.18 -1.91 -2.70
N GLY A 42 17.39 -2.02 -3.76
CA GLY A 42 17.73 -2.86 -4.89
C GLY A 42 16.64 -2.86 -5.94
N GLU A 43 17.00 -3.38 -7.11
CA GLU A 43 16.10 -3.48 -8.26
C GLU A 43 15.28 -4.78 -8.19
N HIS A 44 13.98 -4.69 -8.47
CA HIS A 44 13.06 -5.83 -8.50
C HIS A 44 13.00 -6.68 -7.22
N VAL A 45 13.41 -6.12 -6.08
CA VAL A 45 13.45 -6.83 -4.79
C VAL A 45 12.09 -6.90 -4.10
N LEU A 46 11.18 -5.99 -4.45
CA LEU A 46 9.83 -5.95 -3.91
C LEU A 46 8.86 -6.59 -4.91
N SER A 47 7.92 -7.40 -4.45
CA SER A 47 6.87 -7.93 -5.30
C SER A 47 5.50 -7.95 -4.64
N VAL A 48 4.46 -7.90 -5.47
CA VAL A 48 3.06 -8.02 -5.07
C VAL A 48 2.39 -9.01 -6.00
N ILE A 49 1.54 -9.86 -5.43
CA ILE A 49 0.68 -10.74 -6.22
C ILE A 49 -0.57 -9.94 -6.60
N GLY A 50 -0.74 -9.71 -7.90
CA GLY A 50 -1.89 -9.07 -8.51
C GLY A 50 -3.14 -9.95 -8.46
N ARG A 51 -4.27 -9.39 -8.88
CA ARG A 51 -5.59 -10.07 -8.82
C ARG A 51 -5.68 -11.29 -9.73
N ASP A 52 -4.96 -11.25 -10.85
CA ASP A 52 -4.83 -12.32 -11.84
C ASP A 52 -3.80 -13.39 -11.43
N GLY A 53 -3.20 -13.26 -10.25
CA GLY A 53 -2.11 -14.11 -9.79
C GLY A 53 -0.75 -13.74 -10.38
N ALA A 54 -0.67 -12.69 -11.21
CA ALA A 54 0.60 -12.24 -11.76
C ALA A 54 1.45 -11.58 -10.66
N MET A 55 2.73 -11.91 -10.62
CA MET A 55 3.66 -11.26 -9.72
C MET A 55 4.21 -9.98 -10.37
N VAL A 56 4.03 -8.87 -9.68
CA VAL A 56 4.48 -7.55 -10.12
C VAL A 56 5.65 -7.12 -9.26
N PHE A 57 6.74 -6.73 -9.91
CA PHE A 57 7.99 -6.36 -9.26
C PHE A 57 8.18 -4.85 -9.20
N ALA A 58 8.88 -4.39 -8.16
CA ALA A 58 9.27 -3.01 -7.97
C ALA A 58 10.62 -2.92 -7.26
N ASP A 59 11.27 -1.77 -7.42
CA ASP A 59 12.54 -1.46 -6.79
C ASP A 59 12.32 -0.82 -5.42
N ILE A 60 13.27 -1.02 -4.51
CA ILE A 60 13.39 -0.24 -3.29
C ILE A 60 14.54 0.73 -3.46
N LEU A 61 14.27 2.03 -3.37
CA LEU A 61 15.28 3.07 -3.43
C LEU A 61 15.98 3.23 -2.07
N PRO A 62 17.21 3.79 -2.02
CA PRO A 62 17.91 4.05 -0.77
C PRO A 62 17.14 4.94 0.22
N SER A 63 16.22 5.77 -0.29
CA SER A 63 15.33 6.60 0.53
C SER A 63 14.18 5.82 1.19
N GLY A 64 14.02 4.53 0.90
CA GLY A 64 12.85 3.73 1.28
C GLY A 64 11.62 3.97 0.41
N MET A 65 11.73 4.78 -0.66
CA MET A 65 10.68 4.87 -1.67
C MET A 65 10.67 3.63 -2.57
N ILE A 66 9.48 3.30 -3.08
CA ILE A 66 9.28 2.20 -4.00
C ILE A 66 9.17 2.77 -5.40
N ARG A 67 9.99 2.30 -6.33
CA ARG A 67 9.89 2.65 -7.75
C ARG A 67 9.27 1.49 -8.50
N PHE A 68 8.10 1.72 -9.07
CA PHE A 68 7.40 0.75 -9.90
C PHE A 68 7.33 1.27 -11.33
N THR A 69 7.80 0.48 -12.28
CA THR A 69 7.68 0.79 -13.70
C THR A 69 6.58 -0.07 -14.29
N ALA A 70 5.45 0.56 -14.64
CA ALA A 70 4.38 -0.15 -15.31
C ALA A 70 4.84 -0.63 -16.69
N PRO A 71 4.18 -1.66 -17.28
CA PRO A 71 4.49 -2.13 -18.64
C PRO A 71 4.40 -1.03 -19.71
N SER A 72 3.64 0.03 -19.45
CA SER A 72 3.56 1.24 -20.29
C SER A 72 4.83 2.10 -20.28
N GLY A 73 5.84 1.75 -19.47
CA GLY A 73 7.08 2.50 -19.29
C GLY A 73 6.99 3.67 -18.31
N LEU A 74 5.80 3.97 -17.77
CA LEU A 74 5.63 5.03 -16.78
C LEU A 74 6.10 4.55 -15.40
N GLY A 75 7.22 5.10 -14.95
CA GLY A 75 7.72 4.95 -13.59
C GLY A 75 6.88 5.76 -12.60
N GLN A 76 6.44 5.12 -11.52
CA GLN A 76 5.74 5.75 -10.40
C GLN A 76 6.50 5.50 -9.10
N LEU A 77 6.44 6.50 -8.21
CA LEU A 77 7.06 6.43 -6.89
C LEU A 77 5.98 6.31 -5.81
N TYR A 78 6.17 5.35 -4.91
CA TYR A 78 5.29 5.15 -3.76
C TYR A 78 6.07 5.26 -2.45
N LYS A 79 5.47 5.96 -1.48
CA LYS A 79 6.09 6.16 -0.17
C LYS A 79 5.94 4.95 0.76
N THR A 80 4.93 4.12 0.53
CA THR A 80 4.61 2.99 1.40
C THR A 80 4.27 1.76 0.57
N PRO A 81 4.54 0.53 1.06
CA PRO A 81 4.19 -0.67 0.32
C PRO A 81 2.67 -0.85 0.19
N ALA A 82 1.88 -0.28 1.09
CA ALA A 82 0.43 -0.25 0.97
C ALA A 82 -0.05 0.59 -0.24
N MET A 83 0.59 1.72 -0.53
CA MET A 83 0.28 2.52 -1.73
C MET A 83 0.65 1.76 -3.01
N PHE A 84 1.82 1.12 -3.01
CA PHE A 84 2.27 0.29 -4.12
C PHE A 84 1.30 -0.87 -4.39
N ALA A 85 0.97 -1.66 -3.36
CA ALA A 85 0.03 -2.78 -3.50
C ALA A 85 -1.33 -2.33 -4.04
N ARG A 86 -1.86 -1.20 -3.56
CA ARG A 86 -3.12 -0.62 -4.06
C ARG A 86 -3.03 -0.23 -5.53
N ALA A 87 -1.91 0.33 -5.96
CA ALA A 87 -1.72 0.72 -7.36
C ALA A 87 -1.65 -0.49 -8.29
N VAL A 88 -1.07 -1.60 -7.83
CA VAL A 88 -0.95 -2.86 -8.59
C VAL A 88 -2.28 -3.61 -8.67
N VAL A 89 -2.98 -3.74 -7.54
CA VAL A 89 -4.14 -4.66 -7.43
C VAL A 89 -5.44 -3.99 -7.91
N GLY A 90 -5.44 -2.66 -8.02
CA GLY A 90 -6.65 -1.87 -8.25
C GLY A 90 -7.50 -1.79 -6.98
N GLY A 91 -8.27 -0.71 -6.83
CA GLY A 91 -9.04 -0.42 -5.61
C GLY A 91 -9.97 -1.53 -5.13
N CYS A 92 -10.39 -1.43 -3.85
CA CYS A 92 -11.26 -2.38 -3.15
C CYS A 92 -10.88 -3.86 -3.36
N ALA A 93 -9.60 -4.21 -3.21
CA ALA A 93 -9.19 -5.60 -3.16
C ALA A 93 -9.77 -6.26 -1.89
N SER A 94 -10.92 -6.94 -2.04
CA SER A 94 -11.39 -7.94 -1.09
C SER A 94 -10.48 -9.17 -1.21
N GLY A 95 -9.28 -9.08 -0.66
CA GLY A 95 -8.26 -10.09 -0.80
C GLY A 95 -6.92 -9.50 -0.38
N TRP A 96 -6.24 -10.17 0.53
CA TRP A 96 -4.93 -9.73 0.99
C TRP A 96 -3.92 -9.88 -0.14
N SER A 97 -3.40 -8.76 -0.64
CA SER A 97 -2.22 -8.78 -1.50
C SER A 97 -1.00 -8.70 -0.61
N ALA A 98 -0.32 -9.84 -0.43
CA ALA A 98 0.93 -9.87 0.31
C ALA A 98 1.99 -9.08 -0.46
N VAL A 99 2.64 -8.15 0.23
CA VAL A 99 3.84 -7.48 -0.28
C VAL A 99 5.04 -8.29 0.18
N LEU A 100 5.80 -8.78 -0.78
CA LEU A 100 6.95 -9.64 -0.57
C LEU A 100 8.25 -8.86 -0.81
N TYR A 101 9.25 -9.13 -0.01
CA TYR A 101 10.64 -8.75 -0.22
C TYR A 101 11.45 -10.01 -0.46
N ASN A 102 12.04 -10.16 -1.65
CA ASN A 102 12.74 -11.38 -2.07
C ASN A 102 11.92 -12.68 -1.83
N GLY A 103 10.61 -12.60 -2.06
CA GLY A 103 9.68 -13.72 -1.84
C GLY A 103 9.19 -13.91 -0.40
N VAL A 104 9.70 -13.14 0.58
CA VAL A 104 9.28 -13.21 1.98
C VAL A 104 8.31 -12.08 2.30
N SER A 105 7.22 -12.36 3.02
CA SER A 105 6.27 -11.31 3.43
C SER A 105 6.94 -10.23 4.28
N LEU A 106 6.75 -8.96 3.91
CA LEU A 106 7.21 -7.81 4.70
C LEU A 106 6.65 -7.82 6.13
N ASP A 107 5.45 -8.37 6.34
CA ASP A 107 4.87 -8.47 7.67
C ASP A 107 5.64 -9.46 8.55
N LEU A 108 6.10 -10.57 7.97
CA LEU A 108 6.92 -11.54 8.69
C LEU A 108 8.28 -10.94 9.06
N LEU A 109 8.93 -10.25 8.11
CA LEU A 109 10.21 -9.57 8.37
C LEU A 109 10.09 -8.53 9.49
N ARG A 110 8.97 -7.80 9.54
CA ARG A 110 8.72 -6.82 10.59
C ARG A 110 8.51 -7.43 11.96
N HIS A 111 7.83 -8.57 12.06
CA HIS A 111 7.59 -9.24 13.34
C HIS A 111 8.78 -10.08 13.82
N ALA A 112 9.74 -10.38 12.95
CA ALA A 112 10.97 -11.09 13.28
C ALA A 112 12.08 -10.19 13.86
N ALA A 113 11.86 -8.87 13.87
CA ALA A 113 12.78 -7.84 14.36
C ALA A 113 12.36 -7.33 15.74
#